data_AF-A0A381WA34-F1
#
_entry.id   AF-A0A381WA34-F1
#
_cell.length_a   1.000
_cell.length_b   1.000
_cell.length_c   1.000
_cell.angle_alpha   90.00
_cell.angle_beta   90.00
_cell.angle_gamma   90.00
#
_symmetry.space_group_name_H-M   'P 1'
#
loop_
_entity.id
_entity.type
_entity.pdbx_description
1 polymer ?
#
loop_
_entity_poly.entity_id
_entity_poly.type
_entity_poly.pdbx_seq_one_letter_code
_entity_poly.pdbx_strand_id
1 'polypeptide(L)'
;MDACEEIAINDMGLDCFPNQIEVITVEQMLDAYSSVGMPLMYNHWSFGKSFISNQKQYSAGQMGLAYELVINSNPCINYLMEENSMTTQSLVIAHAAFGHNHFFKNNYLFKQWTSPDAIVDYLLFAKRYIRECEEKYGVTAVEETLDACHAIQYQSINKYKRPNR
;
A
#
# COMPACT_ATOMS: atom_id res chain seq x y z
N MET A 1 -14.27 13.55 -10.70
CA MET A 1 -12.82 13.40 -10.47
C MET A 1 -12.12 14.69 -10.83
N ASP A 2 -12.37 15.18 -12.05
CA ASP A 2 -11.79 16.41 -12.62
C ASP A 2 -11.97 17.66 -11.75
N ALA A 3 -13.14 17.84 -11.12
CA ALA A 3 -13.37 18.99 -10.24
C ALA A 3 -12.47 19.01 -8.99
N CYS A 4 -12.15 17.84 -8.42
CA CYS A 4 -11.24 17.78 -7.27
C CYS A 4 -9.80 18.10 -7.69
N GLU A 5 -9.40 17.63 -8.87
CA GLU A 5 -8.09 17.93 -9.45
C GLU A 5 -7.93 19.41 -9.78
N GLU A 6 -8.95 20.01 -10.40
CA GLU A 6 -8.98 21.42 -10.74
C GLU A 6 -8.79 22.30 -9.50
N ILE A 7 -9.57 22.05 -8.44
CA ILE A 7 -9.45 22.79 -7.18
C ILE A 7 -8.08 22.53 -6.54
N ALA A 8 -7.63 21.28 -6.50
CA ALA A 8 -6.35 20.92 -5.88
C ALA A 8 -5.16 21.61 -6.56
N ILE A 9 -5.10 21.61 -7.88
CA ILE A 9 -3.95 22.12 -8.64
C ILE A 9 -4.08 23.63 -8.88
N ASN A 10 -5.23 24.11 -9.36
CA ASN A 10 -5.38 25.50 -9.80
C ASN A 10 -5.70 26.46 -8.66
N ASP A 11 -6.58 26.06 -7.72
CA ASP A 11 -7.00 26.94 -6.63
C ASP A 11 -6.08 26.81 -5.40
N MET A 12 -5.65 25.59 -5.08
CA MET A 12 -4.86 25.30 -3.88
C MET A 12 -3.35 25.16 -4.14
N GLY A 13 -2.93 24.97 -5.40
CA GLY A 13 -1.51 24.86 -5.77
C GLY A 13 -0.82 23.59 -5.24
N LEU A 14 -1.56 22.49 -5.07
CA LEU A 14 -1.01 21.24 -4.59
C LEU A 14 -0.10 20.59 -5.64
N ASP A 15 1.14 20.29 -5.24
CA ASP A 15 2.08 19.48 -6.01
C ASP A 15 1.93 17.99 -5.66
N CYS A 16 1.38 17.19 -6.60
CA CYS A 16 1.08 15.76 -6.43
C CYS A 16 1.80 14.89 -7.47
N PHE A 17 1.96 13.60 -7.20
CA PHE A 17 2.23 12.60 -8.23
C PHE A 17 0.97 12.36 -9.06
N PRO A 18 1.08 11.93 -10.33
CA PRO A 18 -0.06 11.50 -11.11
C PRO A 18 -0.88 10.46 -10.34
N ASN A 19 -2.20 10.66 -10.28
CA ASN A 19 -3.09 9.74 -9.57
C ASN A 19 -3.57 8.63 -10.50
N GLN A 20 -3.52 7.40 -10.01
CA GLN A 20 -4.19 6.23 -10.57
C GLN A 20 -5.27 5.81 -9.58
N ILE A 21 -6.53 6.06 -9.93
CA ILE A 21 -7.67 5.75 -9.06
C ILE A 21 -8.35 4.48 -9.57
N GLU A 22 -8.52 3.51 -8.67
CA GLU A 22 -9.16 2.23 -8.96
C GLU A 22 -10.31 2.02 -7.96
N VAL A 23 -11.50 1.76 -8.48
CA VAL A 23 -12.65 1.39 -7.65
C VAL A 23 -12.64 -0.12 -7.48
N ILE A 24 -12.64 -0.59 -6.24
CA ILE A 24 -12.47 -2.00 -5.90
C ILE A 24 -13.60 -2.51 -4.99
N THR A 25 -13.84 -3.81 -5.06
CA THR A 25 -14.82 -4.51 -4.22
C THR A 25 -14.28 -4.71 -2.81
N VAL A 26 -15.18 -5.05 -1.89
CA VAL A 26 -14.85 -5.48 -0.52
C VAL A 26 -13.81 -6.61 -0.51
N GLU A 27 -13.97 -7.61 -1.37
CA GLU A 27 -13.07 -8.76 -1.44
C GLU A 27 -11.67 -8.36 -1.87
N GLN A 28 -11.58 -7.48 -2.87
CA GLN A 28 -10.31 -6.93 -3.35
C GLN A 28 -9.64 -6.07 -2.27
N MET A 29 -10.39 -5.32 -1.46
CA MET A 29 -9.81 -4.55 -0.36
C MET A 29 -9.29 -5.47 0.76
N LEU A 30 -10.01 -6.54 1.08
CA LEU A 30 -9.54 -7.54 2.04
C LEU A 30 -8.26 -8.23 1.57
N ASP A 31 -8.17 -8.54 0.27
CA ASP A 31 -6.96 -9.08 -0.35
C ASP A 31 -5.79 -8.09 -0.25
N ALA A 32 -6.04 -6.82 -0.59
CA ALA A 32 -5.06 -5.75 -0.44
C ALA A 32 -4.59 -5.60 1.02
N TYR A 33 -5.48 -5.65 2.01
CA TYR A 33 -5.08 -5.64 3.42
C TYR A 33 -4.22 -6.83 3.81
N SER A 34 -4.56 -8.02 3.34
CA SER A 34 -3.81 -9.23 3.64
C SER A 34 -2.38 -9.20 3.08
N SER A 35 -2.18 -8.45 2.00
CA SER A 35 -0.89 -8.24 1.33
C SER A 35 -0.18 -6.93 1.74
N VAL A 36 -0.61 -6.27 2.82
CA VAL A 36 -0.05 -4.99 3.33
C VAL A 36 -0.16 -3.86 2.29
N GLY A 37 -1.21 -3.92 1.47
CA GLY A 37 -1.55 -2.96 0.45
C GLY A 37 -0.66 -2.97 -0.78
N MET A 38 0.08 -4.06 -1.02
CA MET A 38 1.02 -4.15 -2.12
C MET A 38 0.35 -4.91 -3.28
N PRO A 39 0.28 -4.34 -4.50
CA PRO A 39 -0.49 -4.90 -5.61
C PRO A 39 0.13 -6.21 -6.14
N LEU A 40 1.41 -6.43 -5.85
CA LEU A 40 2.17 -7.59 -6.29
C LEU A 40 3.03 -8.10 -5.13
N MET A 41 2.60 -9.20 -4.54
CA MET A 41 3.39 -9.92 -3.53
C MET A 41 3.78 -11.31 -4.01
N TYR A 42 4.78 -11.87 -3.34
CA TYR A 42 5.12 -13.29 -3.42
C TYR A 42 4.09 -14.12 -2.65
N ASN A 43 4.02 -15.40 -2.95
CA ASN A 43 3.09 -16.30 -2.27
C ASN A 43 3.63 -16.63 -0.88
N HIS A 44 2.81 -16.47 0.14
CA HIS A 44 3.13 -16.88 1.50
C HIS A 44 1.86 -17.25 2.26
N TRP A 45 1.90 -18.34 3.03
CA TRP A 45 0.73 -18.86 3.73
C TRP A 45 0.17 -17.87 4.78
N SER A 46 1.03 -17.01 5.35
CA SER A 46 0.62 -16.01 6.34
C SER A 46 -0.40 -15.01 5.77
N PHE A 47 -0.32 -14.67 4.48
CA PHE A 47 -1.25 -13.76 3.83
C PHE A 47 -2.66 -14.37 3.75
N GLY A 48 -2.77 -15.65 3.37
CA GLY A 48 -4.04 -16.37 3.39
C GLY A 48 -4.64 -16.49 4.79
N LYS A 49 -3.80 -16.71 5.82
CA LYS A 49 -4.25 -16.70 7.22
C LYS A 49 -4.79 -15.33 7.64
N SER A 50 -4.10 -14.25 7.26
CA SER A 50 -4.54 -12.87 7.51
C SER A 50 -5.85 -12.54 6.79
N PHE A 51 -6.00 -12.96 5.52
CA PHE A 51 -7.23 -12.80 4.75
C PHE A 51 -8.44 -13.42 5.47
N ILE A 52 -8.32 -14.70 5.88
CA ILE A 52 -9.42 -15.39 6.59
C ILE A 52 -9.74 -14.70 7.92
N SER A 53 -8.73 -14.23 8.65
CA SER A 53 -8.93 -13.48 9.90
C SER A 53 -9.69 -12.18 9.66
N ASN A 54 -9.27 -11.40 8.67
CA ASN A 54 -9.87 -10.11 8.33
C ASN A 54 -11.31 -10.27 7.83
N GLN A 55 -11.55 -11.27 6.96
CA GLN A 55 -12.89 -11.60 6.48
C GLN A 55 -13.83 -11.97 7.64
N LYS A 56 -13.37 -12.81 8.58
CA LYS A 56 -14.18 -13.18 9.75
C LYS A 56 -14.52 -11.98 10.63
N GLN A 57 -13.55 -11.10 10.89
CA GLN A 57 -13.79 -9.90 11.68
C GLN A 57 -14.77 -8.95 11.00
N TYR A 58 -14.64 -8.79 9.67
CA TYR A 58 -15.57 -8.00 8.87
C TYR A 58 -17.00 -8.58 8.92
N SER A 59 -17.18 -9.87 8.64
CA SER A 59 -18.49 -10.52 8.68
C SER A 59 -19.13 -10.51 10.08
N ALA A 60 -18.31 -10.51 11.14
CA ALA A 60 -18.77 -10.39 12.51
C ALA A 60 -19.11 -8.93 12.93
N GLY A 61 -18.93 -7.95 12.04
CA GLY A 61 -19.10 -6.53 12.32
C GLY A 61 -18.08 -5.95 13.30
N GLN A 62 -16.99 -6.68 13.57
CA GLN A 62 -15.92 -6.28 14.51
C GLN A 62 -14.87 -5.37 13.86
N MET A 63 -14.81 -5.35 12.54
CA MET A 63 -13.89 -4.51 11.77
C MET A 63 -14.65 -3.82 10.63
N GLY A 64 -14.56 -2.49 10.56
CA GLY A 64 -14.96 -1.75 9.37
C GLY A 64 -13.85 -1.80 8.31
N LEU A 65 -14.21 -1.85 7.04
CA LEU A 65 -13.26 -1.66 5.95
C LEU A 65 -12.91 -0.18 5.84
N ALA A 66 -11.68 0.14 5.41
CA ALA A 66 -11.40 1.54 5.09
C ALA A 66 -12.19 1.95 3.85
N TYR A 67 -12.45 3.25 3.72
CA TYR A 67 -13.05 3.79 2.52
C TYR A 67 -12.03 3.84 1.36
N GLU A 68 -10.74 3.78 1.70
CA GLU A 68 -9.62 3.83 0.78
C GLU A 68 -8.37 3.09 1.26
N LEU A 69 -7.51 2.77 0.29
CA LEU A 69 -6.14 2.35 0.51
C LEU A 69 -5.23 3.07 -0.49
N VAL A 70 -4.16 3.70 0.00
CA VAL A 70 -3.25 4.49 -0.84
C VAL A 70 -1.84 3.91 -0.82
N ILE A 71 -1.29 3.69 -2.01
CA ILE A 71 0.12 3.39 -2.20
C ILE A 71 0.78 4.67 -2.73
N ASN A 72 1.66 5.24 -1.91
CA ASN A 72 2.41 6.44 -2.25
C ASN A 72 3.57 6.11 -3.20
N SER A 73 3.25 5.67 -4.42
CA SER A 73 4.20 5.47 -5.53
C SER A 73 4.09 6.60 -6.54
N ASN A 74 4.87 6.51 -7.63
CA ASN A 74 4.69 7.35 -8.81
C ASN A 74 4.41 6.45 -10.03
N PRO A 75 3.15 6.35 -10.52
CA PRO A 75 1.95 7.08 -10.08
C PRO A 75 1.47 6.67 -8.68
N CYS A 76 0.73 7.57 -8.02
CA CYS A 76 0.10 7.31 -6.72
C CYS A 76 -1.16 6.47 -6.94
N ILE A 77 -1.20 5.27 -6.37
CA ILE A 77 -2.31 4.33 -6.57
C ILE A 77 -3.30 4.50 -5.42
N ASN A 78 -4.56 4.79 -5.75
CA ASN A 78 -5.63 4.99 -4.79
C ASN A 78 -6.74 3.98 -5.06
N TYR A 79 -6.91 3.04 -4.14
CA TYR A 79 -8.02 2.11 -4.16
C TYR A 79 -9.19 2.71 -3.39
N LEU A 80 -10.35 2.81 -4.04
CA LEU A 80 -11.58 3.33 -3.46
C LEU A 80 -12.61 2.21 -3.34
N MET A 81 -13.31 2.15 -2.22
CA MET A 81 -14.41 1.19 -2.06
C MET A 81 -15.56 1.51 -3.00
N GLU A 82 -16.09 0.50 -3.69
CA GLU A 82 -17.26 0.65 -4.58
C GLU A 82 -18.54 1.04 -3.82
N GLU A 83 -18.66 0.63 -2.56
CA GLU A 83 -19.83 0.90 -1.71
C GLU A 83 -19.87 2.34 -1.17
N ASN A 84 -18.82 3.12 -1.41
CA ASN A 84 -18.76 4.51 -0.99
C ASN A 84 -19.87 5.34 -1.66
N SER A 85 -20.60 6.11 -0.87
CA SER A 85 -21.49 7.14 -1.39
C SER A 85 -20.71 8.16 -2.23
N MET A 86 -21.37 8.87 -3.15
CA MET A 86 -20.72 9.92 -3.94
C MET A 86 -20.04 11.01 -3.08
N THR A 87 -20.64 11.34 -1.94
CA THR A 87 -20.05 12.28 -0.97
C THR A 87 -18.78 11.71 -0.35
N THR A 88 -18.80 10.43 0.03
CA THR A 88 -17.63 9.71 0.56
C THR A 88 -16.53 9.62 -0.49
N GLN A 89 -16.86 9.25 -1.74
CA GLN A 89 -15.90 9.21 -2.84
C GLN A 89 -15.23 10.57 -3.04
N SER A 90 -16.01 11.66 -3.03
CA SER A 90 -15.48 13.02 -3.19
C SER A 90 -14.54 13.40 -2.04
N LEU A 91 -14.92 13.08 -0.80
CA LEU A 91 -14.10 13.32 0.38
C LEU A 91 -12.78 12.56 0.31
N VAL A 92 -12.84 11.27 -0.01
CA VAL A 92 -11.68 10.39 -0.08
C VAL A 92 -10.75 10.79 -1.23
N ILE A 93 -11.28 11.15 -2.41
CA ILE A 93 -10.46 11.65 -3.52
C ILE A 93 -9.74 12.93 -3.10
N ALA A 94 -10.45 13.90 -2.51
CA ALA A 94 -9.83 15.14 -2.04
C ALA A 94 -8.77 14.88 -0.95
N HIS A 95 -9.11 14.05 0.03
CA HIS A 95 -8.26 13.72 1.17
C HIS A 95 -7.02 12.91 0.78
N ALA A 96 -7.23 11.79 0.10
CA ALA A 96 -6.24 10.75 -0.11
C ALA A 96 -5.50 10.96 -1.44
N ALA A 97 -6.23 11.09 -2.55
CA ALA A 97 -5.62 11.23 -3.87
C ALA A 97 -4.89 12.58 -4.05
N PHE A 98 -5.33 13.64 -3.37
CA PHE A 98 -4.65 14.94 -3.43
C PHE A 98 -3.95 15.32 -2.13
N GLY A 99 -4.63 15.24 -0.98
CA GLY A 99 -4.05 15.63 0.31
C GLY A 99 -2.84 14.77 0.73
N HIS A 100 -3.02 13.45 0.87
CA HIS A 100 -1.91 12.55 1.20
C HIS A 100 -0.82 12.58 0.13
N ASN A 101 -1.21 12.54 -1.14
CA ASN A 101 -0.27 12.57 -2.26
C ASN A 101 0.64 13.81 -2.20
N HIS A 102 0.07 15.01 -2.04
CA HIS A 102 0.85 16.24 -1.86
C HIS A 102 1.77 16.16 -0.64
N PHE A 103 1.24 15.73 0.50
CA PHE A 103 1.99 15.62 1.74
C PHE A 103 3.19 14.69 1.57
N PHE A 104 3.00 13.47 1.07
CA PHE A 104 4.07 12.50 0.91
C PHE A 104 5.07 12.95 -0.14
N LYS A 105 4.61 13.45 -1.29
CA LYS A 105 5.50 13.99 -2.33
C LYS A 105 6.42 15.07 -1.78
N ASN A 106 5.96 15.88 -0.82
CA ASN A 106 6.73 17.01 -0.27
C ASN A 106 7.38 16.75 1.09
N ASN A 107 7.11 15.60 1.72
CA ASN A 107 7.66 15.26 3.03
C ASN A 107 9.15 14.94 2.94
N TYR A 108 9.96 15.57 3.81
CA TYR A 108 11.41 15.41 3.79
C TYR A 108 11.88 13.98 4.08
N LEU A 109 11.23 13.27 5.03
CA LEU A 109 11.58 11.89 5.36
C LEU A 109 11.22 10.96 4.22
N PHE A 110 10.08 11.22 3.58
CA PHE A 110 9.64 10.43 2.45
C PHE A 110 10.62 10.56 1.28
N LYS A 111 11.02 11.78 0.91
CA LYS A 111 12.04 12.02 -0.13
C LYS A 111 13.39 11.38 0.19
N GLN A 112 13.77 11.33 1.47
CA GLN A 112 15.06 10.81 1.89
C GLN A 112 15.12 9.27 1.90
N TRP A 113 14.03 8.62 2.30
CA TRP A 113 14.03 7.18 2.61
C TRP A 113 13.19 6.33 1.68
N THR A 114 12.34 6.97 0.86
CA THR A 114 11.46 6.28 -0.08
C THR A 114 11.77 6.75 -1.49
N SER A 115 11.83 5.81 -2.43
CA SER A 115 11.93 6.08 -3.86
C SER A 115 10.60 5.72 -4.53
N PRO A 116 9.66 6.67 -4.70
CA PRO A 116 8.29 6.37 -5.12
C PRO A 116 8.21 5.74 -6.50
N ASP A 117 9.12 6.12 -7.41
CA ASP A 117 9.23 5.58 -8.76
C ASP A 117 9.66 4.11 -8.79
N ALA A 118 10.34 3.63 -7.74
CA ALA A 118 10.93 2.30 -7.70
C ALA A 118 10.10 1.27 -6.94
N ILE A 119 9.04 1.69 -6.24
CA ILE A 119 8.25 0.79 -5.37
C ILE A 119 7.67 -0.37 -6.17
N VAL A 120 6.98 -0.08 -7.28
CA VAL A 120 6.30 -1.11 -8.09
C VAL A 120 7.31 -2.07 -8.73
N ASP A 121 8.39 -1.53 -9.29
CA ASP A 121 9.45 -2.33 -9.90
C ASP A 121 10.17 -3.22 -8.88
N TYR A 122 10.38 -2.71 -7.67
CA TYR A 122 10.97 -3.48 -6.58
C TYR A 122 10.09 -4.66 -6.17
N LEU A 123 8.76 -4.47 -6.13
CA LEU A 123 7.83 -5.56 -5.82
C LEU A 123 7.82 -6.64 -6.90
N LEU A 124 7.81 -6.22 -8.18
CA LEU A 124 7.95 -7.12 -9.31
C LEU A 124 9.24 -7.92 -9.25
N PHE A 125 10.35 -7.24 -8.93
CA PHE A 125 11.65 -7.88 -8.73
C PHE A 125 11.62 -8.89 -7.58
N ALA A 126 11.13 -8.51 -6.40
CA ALA A 126 11.09 -9.37 -5.23
C ALA A 126 10.26 -10.64 -5.47
N LYS A 127 9.10 -10.50 -6.12
CA LYS A 127 8.24 -11.63 -6.51
C LYS A 127 8.97 -12.60 -7.44
N ARG A 128 9.65 -12.10 -8.47
CA ARG A 128 10.45 -12.93 -9.39
C ARG A 128 11.61 -13.59 -8.67
N TYR A 129 12.34 -12.84 -7.84
CA TYR A 129 13.50 -13.33 -7.12
C TYR A 129 13.16 -14.49 -6.17
N ILE A 130 12.05 -14.39 -5.43
CA ILE A 130 11.59 -15.48 -4.55
C ILE A 130 11.24 -16.72 -5.37
N ARG A 131 10.54 -16.55 -6.49
CA ARG A 131 10.24 -17.66 -7.40
C ARG A 131 11.50 -18.34 -7.95
N GLU A 132 12.49 -17.56 -8.38
CA GLU A 132 13.79 -18.10 -8.83
C GLU A 132 14.51 -18.86 -7.71
N CYS A 133 14.40 -18.39 -6.46
CA CYS A 133 14.94 -19.10 -5.30
C CYS A 133 14.20 -20.42 -5.06
N GLU A 134 12.87 -20.44 -5.16
CA GLU A 134 12.07 -21.66 -5.03
C GLU A 134 12.44 -22.70 -6.11
N GLU A 135 12.63 -22.26 -7.35
CA GLU A 135 13.06 -23.12 -8.47
C GLU A 135 14.47 -23.69 -8.25
N LYS A 136 15.37 -22.93 -7.61
CA LYS A 136 16.78 -23.34 -7.40
C LYS A 136 17.03 -24.14 -6.13
N TYR A 137 16.34 -23.80 -5.04
CA TYR A 137 16.61 -24.30 -3.69
C TYR A 137 15.45 -25.14 -3.11
N GLY A 138 14.31 -25.19 -3.79
CA GLY A 138 13.10 -25.87 -3.34
C GLY A 138 12.26 -24.98 -2.42
N VAL A 139 10.94 -25.20 -2.48
CA VAL A 139 9.94 -24.37 -1.77
C VAL A 139 10.17 -24.40 -0.26
N THR A 140 10.38 -25.57 0.33
CA THR A 140 10.51 -25.73 1.80
C THR A 140 11.64 -24.89 2.39
N ALA A 141 12.83 -24.88 1.77
CA ALA A 141 13.97 -24.13 2.28
C ALA A 141 13.76 -22.60 2.18
N VAL A 142 13.10 -22.15 1.12
CA VAL A 142 12.76 -20.74 0.93
C VAL A 142 11.68 -20.30 1.93
N GLU A 143 10.65 -21.13 2.12
CA GLU A 143 9.56 -20.88 3.07
C GLU A 143 10.08 -20.79 4.51
N GLU A 144 10.94 -21.71 4.96
CA GLU A 144 11.56 -21.65 6.30
C GLU A 144 12.34 -20.34 6.52
N THR A 145 13.02 -19.85 5.47
CA THR A 145 13.75 -18.57 5.53
C THR A 145 12.79 -17.39 5.60
N LEU A 146 11.74 -17.40 4.77
CA LEU A 146 10.71 -16.35 4.76
C LEU A 146 9.98 -16.31 6.11
N ASP A 147 9.63 -17.45 6.70
CA ASP A 147 9.01 -17.54 8.02
C ASP A 147 9.87 -16.87 9.09
N ALA A 148 11.18 -17.12 9.09
CA ALA A 148 12.12 -16.46 9.99
C ALA A 148 12.15 -14.94 9.78
N CYS A 149 12.15 -14.47 8.53
CA CYS A 149 12.07 -13.04 8.20
C CYS A 149 10.75 -12.41 8.68
N HIS A 150 9.62 -13.07 8.45
CA HIS A 150 8.30 -12.63 8.90
C HIS A 150 8.20 -12.54 10.43
N ALA A 151 8.84 -13.45 11.15
CA ALA A 151 8.86 -13.44 12.61
C ALA A 151 9.56 -12.18 13.18
N ILE A 152 10.53 -11.62 12.46
CA ILE A 152 11.30 -10.44 12.89
C ILE A 152 10.90 -9.15 12.16
N GLN A 153 9.91 -9.16 11.27
CA GLN A 153 9.58 -8.02 10.39
C GLN A 153 9.27 -6.72 11.13
N TYR A 154 8.73 -6.80 12.34
CA TYR A 154 8.40 -5.64 13.17
C TYR A 154 9.56 -5.19 14.08
N GLN A 155 10.69 -5.90 14.05
CA GLN A 155 11.88 -5.56 14.84
C GLN A 155 12.72 -4.57 14.04
N SER A 156 12.59 -3.29 14.38
CA SER A 156 13.39 -2.22 13.76
C SER A 156 14.70 -2.02 14.51
N ILE A 157 15.83 -2.07 13.79
CA ILE A 157 17.12 -1.61 14.32
C ILE A 157 17.14 -0.09 14.20
N ASN A 158 17.24 0.61 15.34
CA ASN A 158 17.39 2.06 15.34
C ASN A 158 18.75 2.45 14.73
N LYS A 159 18.75 2.84 13.46
CA LYS A 159 19.96 3.29 12.74
C LYS A 159 20.26 4.78 12.95
N TYR A 160 19.52 5.49 13.80
CA TYR A 160 19.70 6.93 13.96
C TYR A 160 20.89 7.28 14.87
N LYS A 161 21.86 8.01 14.31
CA LYS A 161 22.53 9.11 15.01
C LYS A 161 21.74 10.39 14.68
N ARG A 162 21.21 11.09 15.69
CA ARG A 162 20.57 12.41 15.48
C ARG A 162 21.56 13.32 14.74
N PRO A 163 21.13 14.06 13.68
CA PRO A 163 21.99 15.07 13.10
C PRO A 163 22.30 16.13 14.17
N ASN A 164 23.58 16.48 14.31
CA ASN A 164 23.96 17.63 15.13
C ASN A 164 23.40 18.88 14.45
N ARG A 165 22.71 19.69 15.24
CA ARG A 165 22.13 20.98 14.86
C ARG A 165 23.12 21.89 14.14
#